data_AF-A0A800FA28-F1
#
_entry.id   AF-A0A800FA28-F1
#
_cell.length_a   1.000
_cell.length_b   1.000
_cell.length_c   1.000
_cell.angle_alpha   90.00
_cell.angle_beta   90.00
_cell.angle_gamma   90.00
#
_symmetry.space_group_name_H-M   'P 1'
#
loop_
_entity.id
_entity.type
_entity.pdbx_description
1 polymer ?
#
loop_
_entity_poly.entity_id
_entity_poly.type
_entity_poly.pdbx_seq_one_letter_code
_entity_poly.pdbx_strand_id
1 'polypeptide(L)'
;MSAPAFLQGILSHERALFCNVVAAVPEDSRGFRCEPKARSAEELIGHSLDLVELLNDGVIHHRNNVPFDSVEGAVATLDSTFGEIIDRGIVDAFL
;
A
#
# COMPACT_ATOMS: atom_id res chain seq x y z
N MET A 1 -10.13 13.54 -21.88
CA MET A 1 -9.93 13.23 -20.45
C MET A 1 -9.06 14.31 -19.84
N SER A 2 -9.39 14.82 -18.66
CA SER A 2 -8.52 15.74 -17.93
C SER A 2 -7.39 14.95 -17.24
N ALA A 3 -6.24 15.59 -17.00
CA ALA A 3 -5.12 14.95 -16.28
C ALA A 3 -5.51 14.42 -14.88
N PRO A 4 -6.35 15.11 -14.09
CA PRO A 4 -6.84 14.59 -12.80
C PRO A 4 -7.66 13.30 -12.94
N ALA A 5 -8.56 13.21 -13.93
CA ALA A 5 -9.38 12.02 -14.14
C ALA A 5 -8.54 10.81 -14.60
N PHE A 6 -7.49 11.05 -15.38
CA PHE A 6 -6.55 10.00 -15.78
C PHE A 6 -5.74 9.47 -14.59
N LEU A 7 -5.19 10.35 -13.75
CA LEU A 7 -4.43 9.97 -12.57
C LEU A 7 -5.29 9.25 -11.52
N GLN A 8 -6.52 9.72 -11.29
CA GLN A 8 -7.48 9.03 -10.43
C GLN A 8 -7.78 7.61 -10.93
N GLY A 9 -7.91 7.43 -12.25
CA GLY A 9 -8.11 6.12 -12.87
C GLY A 9 -6.93 5.18 -12.65
N ILE A 10 -5.70 5.67 -12.77
CA ILE A 10 -4.48 4.90 -12.47
C ILE A 10 -4.46 4.49 -11.00
N LEU A 11 -4.63 5.44 -10.08
CA LEU A 11 -4.57 5.15 -8.64
C LEU A 11 -5.64 4.14 -8.20
N SER A 12 -6.83 4.20 -8.80
CA SER A 12 -7.90 3.23 -8.53
C SER A 12 -7.56 1.83 -9.03
N HIS A 13 -6.91 1.73 -10.20
CA HIS A 13 -6.42 0.45 -10.72
C HIS A 13 -5.31 -0.14 -9.85
N GLU A 14 -4.32 0.68 -9.49
CA GLU A 14 -3.20 0.26 -8.64
C GLU A 14 -3.69 -0.17 -7.25
N ARG A 15 -4.62 0.58 -6.64
CA ARG A 15 -5.27 0.21 -5.37
C ARG A 15 -5.78 -1.23 -5.42
N ALA A 16 -6.56 -1.57 -6.44
CA ALA A 16 -7.13 -2.90 -6.59
C ALA A 16 -6.06 -3.97 -6.80
N LEU A 17 -5.04 -3.69 -7.61
CA LEU A 17 -3.94 -4.61 -7.87
C LEU A 17 -3.15 -4.91 -6.59
N PHE A 18 -2.74 -3.89 -5.85
CA PHE A 18 -1.99 -4.06 -4.60
C PHE A 18 -2.78 -4.84 -3.55
N CYS A 19 -4.07 -4.52 -3.37
CA CYS A 19 -4.92 -5.26 -2.44
C CYS A 19 -5.03 -6.74 -2.83
N ASN A 20 -5.20 -7.05 -4.12
CA ASN A 20 -5.26 -8.43 -4.60
C ASN A 20 -3.94 -9.18 -4.41
N VAL A 21 -2.79 -8.52 -4.64
CA VAL A 21 -1.47 -9.12 -4.46
C VAL A 21 -1.22 -9.45 -2.99
N VAL A 22 -1.52 -8.51 -2.08
CA VAL A 22 -1.37 -8.75 -0.63
C VAL A 22 -2.34 -9.84 -0.17
N ALA A 23 -3.60 -9.81 -0.61
CA ALA A 23 -4.61 -10.81 -0.26
C ALA A 23 -4.25 -12.23 -0.73
N ALA A 24 -3.44 -12.36 -1.80
CA ALA A 24 -2.99 -13.65 -2.31
C ALA A 24 -1.85 -14.26 -1.49
N VAL A 25 -1.25 -13.53 -0.54
CA VAL A 25 -0.18 -14.04 0.32
C VAL A 25 -0.78 -14.96 1.39
N PRO A 26 -0.38 -16.25 1.44
CA PRO A 26 -0.80 -17.14 2.51
C PRO A 26 -0.24 -16.68 3.86
N GLU A 27 -1.06 -16.71 4.92
CA GLU A 27 -0.69 -16.24 6.25
C GLU A 27 0.55 -16.97 6.80
N ASP A 28 0.65 -18.27 6.56
CA ASP A 28 1.79 -19.12 6.96
C ASP A 28 3.07 -18.85 6.16
N SER A 29 2.97 -18.11 5.05
CA SER A 29 4.05 -17.80 4.13
C SER A 29 4.58 -16.38 4.28
N ARG A 30 4.16 -15.64 5.32
CA ARG A 30 4.65 -14.29 5.65
C ARG A 30 6.17 -14.19 5.76
N GLY A 31 6.81 -15.25 6.26
CA GLY A 31 8.27 -15.34 6.39
C GLY A 31 9.02 -15.69 5.08
N PHE A 32 8.31 -16.02 4.00
CA PHE A 32 8.94 -16.44 2.74
C PHE A 32 9.84 -15.36 2.17
N ARG A 33 11.04 -15.76 1.72
CA ARG A 33 11.99 -14.94 0.96
C ARG A 33 12.33 -15.68 -0.33
N CYS A 34 12.27 -14.99 -1.47
CA CYS A 34 12.64 -15.60 -2.76
C CYS A 34 14.14 -15.89 -2.87
N GLU A 35 14.98 -15.11 -2.18
CA GLU A 35 16.41 -15.33 -2.01
C GLU A 35 16.86 -14.86 -0.61
N PRO A 36 18.02 -15.30 -0.10
CA PRO A 36 18.43 -15.03 1.29
C PRO A 36 18.54 -13.55 1.67
N LYS A 37 18.80 -12.66 0.70
CA LYS A 37 18.96 -11.21 0.91
C LYS A 37 17.69 -10.41 0.61
N ALA A 38 16.67 -11.03 0.00
CA ALA A 38 15.42 -10.35 -0.31
C ALA A 38 14.62 -10.09 0.97
N ARG A 39 13.78 -9.05 0.92
CA ARG A 39 12.75 -8.83 1.94
C ARG A 39 11.79 -10.03 1.98
N SER A 40 11.32 -10.39 3.17
CA SER A 40 10.23 -11.36 3.30
C SER A 40 8.91 -10.78 2.80
N ALA A 41 7.91 -11.64 2.58
CA ALA A 41 6.57 -11.20 2.23
C ALA A 41 6.01 -10.22 3.29
N GLU A 42 6.21 -10.50 4.57
CA GLU A 42 5.84 -9.61 5.67
C GLU A 42 6.56 -8.25 5.61
N GLU A 43 7.86 -8.24 5.34
CA GLU A 43 8.62 -7.00 5.22
C GLU A 43 8.15 -6.16 4.01
N LEU A 44 7.71 -6.80 2.92
CA LEU A 44 7.17 -6.11 1.75
C LEU A 44 5.75 -5.56 1.99
N ILE A 45 4.90 -6.32 2.69
CA ILE A 45 3.55 -5.87 3.05
C ILE A 45 3.63 -4.71 4.03
N GLY A 46 4.42 -4.83 5.10
CA GLY A 46 4.60 -3.77 6.09
C GLY A 46 5.15 -2.48 5.48
N HIS A 47 6.02 -2.58 4.48
CA HIS A 47 6.47 -1.42 3.72
C HIS A 47 5.37 -0.77 2.87
N SER A 48 4.47 -1.57 2.28
CA SER A 48 3.33 -1.03 1.52
C SER A 48 2.36 -0.26 2.42
N LEU A 49 2.33 -0.55 3.72
CA LEU A 49 1.52 0.17 4.70
C LEU A 49 2.10 1.53 5.11
N ASP A 50 3.32 1.87 4.70
CA ASP A 50 3.90 3.23 4.88
C ASP A 50 3.03 4.32 4.21
N LEU A 51 2.12 3.94 3.30
CA LEU A 51 1.12 4.85 2.74
C LEU A 51 0.26 5.55 3.80
N VAL A 52 0.11 4.96 5.00
CA VAL A 52 -0.57 5.59 6.13
C VAL A 52 0.17 6.87 6.57
N GLU A 53 1.50 6.88 6.46
CA GLU A 53 2.32 8.06 6.75
C GLU A 53 2.10 9.15 5.71
N LEU A 54 1.98 8.77 4.42
CA LEU A 54 1.63 9.72 3.37
C LEU A 54 0.26 10.37 3.65
N LEU A 55 -0.72 9.58 4.09
CA LEU A 55 -2.06 10.06 4.41
C LEU A 55 -2.09 11.00 5.63
N ASN A 56 -1.29 10.70 6.66
CA ASN A 56 -1.29 11.44 7.92
C ASN A 56 -0.34 12.64 7.93
N ASP A 57 0.89 12.45 7.44
CA ASP A 57 2.00 13.40 7.56
C ASP A 57 2.35 14.07 6.22
N GLY A 58 1.78 13.61 5.11
CA GLY A 58 2.08 14.13 3.76
C GLY A 58 3.45 13.69 3.22
N VAL A 59 4.16 12.83 3.94
CA VAL A 59 5.47 12.30 3.56
C VAL A 59 5.60 10.86 4.06
N ILE A 60 6.33 10.04 3.30
CA ILE A 60 6.70 8.69 3.69
C ILE A 60 8.04 8.74 4.43
N HIS A 61 8.06 8.29 5.67
CA HIS A 61 9.25 8.23 6.51
C HIS A 61 9.97 6.88 6.42
N HIS A 62 9.39 5.89 5.75
CA HIS A 62 9.92 4.54 5.62
C HIS A 62 10.23 3.92 7.00
N ARG A 63 9.29 4.02 7.94
CA ARG A 63 9.45 3.31 9.22
C ARG A 63 9.68 1.84 8.90
N ASN A 64 10.77 1.27 9.43
CA ASN A 64 11.07 -0.15 9.29
C ASN A 64 9.81 -0.97 9.61
N ASN A 65 9.21 -1.55 8.57
CA ASN A 65 7.95 -2.31 8.53
C ASN A 65 6.87 -1.83 9.52
N VAL A 66 5.85 -1.16 9.00
CA VAL A 66 4.60 -1.00 9.78
C VAL A 66 4.08 -2.39 10.17
N PRO A 67 3.94 -2.67 11.47
CA PRO A 67 3.49 -3.98 11.93
C PRO A 67 2.01 -4.17 11.58
N PHE A 68 1.63 -5.42 11.30
CA PHE A 68 0.26 -5.82 11.07
C PHE A 68 0.02 -7.23 11.63
N ASP A 69 -1.19 -7.47 12.14
CA ASP A 69 -1.51 -8.72 12.84
C ASP A 69 -1.82 -9.85 11.86
N SER A 70 -2.49 -9.56 10.74
CA SER A 70 -2.87 -10.55 9.71
C SER A 70 -2.81 -9.97 8.30
N VAL A 71 -2.68 -10.83 7.28
CA VAL A 71 -2.74 -10.44 5.87
C VAL A 71 -4.06 -9.73 5.56
N GLU A 72 -5.19 -10.24 6.07
CA GLU A 72 -6.50 -9.61 5.92
C GLU A 72 -6.52 -8.18 6.50
N GLY A 73 -5.96 -7.99 7.70
CA GLY A 73 -5.85 -6.67 8.33
C GLY A 73 -4.96 -5.71 7.55
N ALA A 74 -3.86 -6.21 6.97
CA ALA A 74 -3.01 -5.42 6.09
C ALA A 74 -3.74 -4.99 4.82
N VAL A 75 -4.49 -5.88 4.17
CA VAL A 75 -5.31 -5.54 2.98
C VAL A 75 -6.33 -4.46 3.32
N ALA A 76 -7.06 -4.61 4.43
CA ALA A 76 -8.06 -3.63 4.85
C ALA A 76 -7.44 -2.25 5.11
N THR A 77 -6.27 -2.22 5.77
CA THR A 77 -5.54 -0.98 6.04
C THR A 77 -5.07 -0.33 4.73
N LEU A 78 -4.50 -1.12 3.82
CA LEU A 78 -4.01 -0.66 2.53
C LEU A 78 -5.15 -0.09 1.67
N ASP A 79 -6.26 -0.82 1.57
CA ASP A 79 -7.44 -0.44 0.78
C ASP A 79 -8.05 0.87 1.28
N SER A 80 -8.24 0.98 2.61
CA SER A 80 -8.76 2.20 3.24
C SER A 80 -7.84 3.39 2.99
N THR A 81 -6.53 3.20 3.14
CA THR A 81 -5.53 4.27 2.98
C THR A 81 -5.47 4.78 1.55
N PHE A 82 -5.45 3.87 0.56
CA PHE A 82 -5.53 4.24 -0.85
C PHE A 82 -6.83 4.99 -1.17
N GLY A 83 -7.95 4.52 -0.65
CA GLY A 83 -9.25 5.18 -0.82
C GLY A 83 -9.21 6.63 -0.33
N GLU A 84 -8.73 6.85 0.89
CA GLU A 84 -8.62 8.20 1.45
C GLU A 84 -7.64 9.09 0.67
N ILE A 85 -6.49 8.56 0.20
CA ILE A 85 -5.54 9.34 -0.62
C ILE A 85 -6.20 9.80 -1.92
N ILE A 86 -6.95 8.91 -2.58
CA ILE A 86 -7.68 9.21 -3.81
C ILE A 86 -8.78 10.24 -3.55
N ASP A 87 -9.57 10.05 -2.49
CA ASP A 87 -10.72 10.90 -2.16
C ASP A 87 -10.29 12.30 -1.69
N ARG A 88 -9.19 12.41 -0.94
CA ARG A 88 -8.62 13.69 -0.51
C ARG A 88 -7.99 14.49 -1.66
N GLY A 89 -7.78 13.86 -2.81
CA GLY A 89 -7.21 14.55 -3.96
C GLY A 89 -5.78 15.05 -3.69
N ILE A 90 -4.93 14.26 -3.02
CA ILE A 90 -3.46 14.50 -2.95
C ILE A 90 -2.82 14.22 -4.33
N VAL A 91 -3.48 14.72 -5.36
CA VAL A 91 -3.05 14.89 -6.74
C VAL A 91 -2.69 16.37 -6.95
N ASP A 92 -3.24 17.28 -6.13
CA ASP A 92 -2.87 18.71 -6.14
C ASP A 92 -1.44 18.96 -5.61
N ALA A 93 -0.79 17.96 -5.00
CA ALA A 93 0.60 18.05 -4.51
C ALA A 93 1.66 17.80 -5.60
N PHE A 94 1.26 17.39 -6.81
CA PHE A 94 2.18 17.06 -7.92
C PHE A 94 1.92 17.90 -9.20
N LEU A 95 1.17 19.01 -9.10
CA LEU A 95 0.98 20.00 -10.17
C LEU A 95 1.54 21.37 -9.77
#